data_AF-A0A2E7UH53-F1
#
_entry.id   AF-A0A2E7UH53-F1
#
_cell.length_a   1.000
_cell.length_b   1.000
_cell.length_c   1.000
_cell.angle_alpha   90.00
_cell.angle_beta   90.00
_cell.angle_gamma   90.00
#
_symmetry.space_group_name_H-M   'P 1'
#
loop_
_entity.id
_entity.type
_entity.pdbx_description
1 polymer ?
#
loop_
_entity_poly.entity_id
_entity_poly.type
_entity_poly.pdbx_seq_one_letter_code
_entity_poly.pdbx_strand_id
1 'polypeptide(L)'
;MVEVARCDHEVRARIDSSERETPMKLAYAALAAASLAALSQPAVAQEAQAPSAQQMAPVSDAELENFVIAASMIGQIQRSEEIAGAEKEKAAMQVLSQAQMTPQRFNTIGAALQTSETLQARVDQTLARLKKEQAEG
;
A
#
# COMPACT_ATOMS: atom_id res chain seq x y z
N MET A 1 -22.06 -22.61 -44.66
CA MET A 1 -22.64 -21.29 -45.00
C MET A 1 -22.55 -20.47 -43.71
N VAL A 2 -21.47 -19.77 -43.34
CA VAL A 2 -20.60 -18.82 -44.04
C VAL A 2 -21.39 -17.87 -44.92
N GLU A 3 -21.68 -16.68 -44.40
CA GLU A 3 -21.68 -15.48 -45.22
C GLU A 3 -21.06 -14.32 -44.43
N VAL A 4 -20.01 -13.77 -45.02
CA VAL A 4 -19.13 -12.73 -44.53
C VAL A 4 -19.64 -11.43 -45.13
N ALA A 5 -20.05 -10.46 -44.30
CA ALA A 5 -20.15 -9.08 -44.73
C ALA A 5 -18.90 -8.34 -44.23
N ARG A 6 -17.92 -8.26 -45.12
CA ARG A 6 -16.74 -7.39 -45.04
C ARG A 6 -17.12 -5.94 -45.38
N CYS A 7 -16.14 -5.07 -45.16
CA CYS A 7 -16.01 -3.68 -45.64
C CYS A 7 -16.71 -2.65 -44.75
N ASP A 8 -16.20 -1.47 -44.50
CA ASP A 8 -14.91 -0.76 -44.66
C ASP A 8 -15.21 0.62 -44.01
N HIS A 9 -14.25 1.55 -44.00
CA HIS A 9 -14.52 2.98 -43.85
C HIS A 9 -14.65 3.60 -42.44
N GLU A 10 -13.46 3.78 -41.85
CA GLU A 10 -13.01 5.05 -41.29
C GLU A 10 -13.57 6.28 -42.07
N VAL A 11 -14.40 7.12 -41.44
CA VAL A 11 -14.56 8.54 -41.86
C VAL A 11 -14.54 9.45 -40.64
N ARG A 12 -13.38 10.06 -40.54
CA ARG A 12 -13.03 11.25 -39.79
C ARG A 12 -14.03 12.41 -40.01
N ALA A 13 -14.26 13.15 -38.93
CA ALA A 13 -14.71 14.54 -38.88
C ALA A 13 -16.13 14.87 -39.43
N ARG A 14 -16.98 15.35 -38.51
CA ARG A 14 -17.91 16.44 -38.83
C ARG A 14 -17.65 17.61 -37.90
N ILE A 15 -16.87 18.53 -38.44
CA ILE A 15 -16.85 19.94 -38.10
C ILE A 15 -18.26 20.51 -38.37
N ASP A 16 -18.57 21.57 -37.62
CA ASP A 16 -19.52 22.64 -37.93
C ASP A 16 -20.85 22.63 -37.16
N SER A 17 -20.93 23.49 -36.13
CA SER A 17 -22.02 24.47 -36.06
C SER A 17 -21.75 25.54 -34.99
N SER A 18 -21.80 26.78 -35.47
CA SER A 18 -22.20 27.98 -34.73
C SER A 18 -21.10 28.82 -34.06
N GLU A 19 -20.26 29.43 -34.89
CA GLU A 19 -19.67 30.75 -34.62
C GLU A 19 -20.78 31.81 -34.51
N ARG A 20 -20.78 32.62 -33.44
CA ARG A 20 -21.41 33.95 -33.44
C ARG A 20 -20.39 35.04 -33.10
N GLU A 21 -19.95 35.71 -34.17
CA GLU A 21 -19.93 37.19 -34.33
C GLU A 21 -18.87 38.01 -33.55
N THR A 22 -17.68 38.17 -34.17
CA THR A 22 -16.94 39.40 -34.60
C THR A 22 -17.12 40.78 -33.90
N PRO A 23 -16.25 41.82 -34.10
CA PRO A 23 -14.83 41.89 -34.49
C PRO A 23 -13.96 42.96 -33.73
N MET A 24 -12.65 42.70 -33.69
CA MET A 24 -11.48 43.62 -33.75
C MET A 24 -11.67 45.15 -33.58
N LYS A 25 -11.16 45.74 -32.47
CA LYS A 25 -10.24 46.92 -32.45
C LYS A 25 -9.95 47.46 -31.04
N LEU A 26 -8.69 47.93 -30.85
CA LEU A 26 -8.18 48.85 -29.81
C LEU A 26 -8.12 48.27 -28.38
N ALA A 27 -7.08 48.42 -27.58
CA ALA A 27 -5.80 49.13 -27.65
C ALA A 27 -4.98 48.71 -26.40
N TYR A 28 -3.65 48.90 -26.46
CA TYR A 28 -2.77 49.41 -25.39
C TYR A 28 -2.96 48.90 -23.94
N ALA A 29 -1.97 48.39 -23.21
CA ALA A 29 -0.56 48.78 -23.07
C ALA A 29 0.17 47.60 -22.37
N ALA A 30 1.38 47.16 -22.72
CA ALA A 30 2.68 47.80 -22.51
C ALA A 30 2.94 48.23 -21.04
N LEU A 31 4.07 47.73 -20.52
CA LEU A 31 4.72 47.98 -19.21
C LEU A 31 4.09 47.25 -18.00
N ALA A 32 4.83 46.56 -17.14
CA ALA A 32 6.23 46.79 -16.77
C ALA A 32 6.94 45.49 -16.38
N ALA A 33 8.11 45.27 -16.99
CA ALA A 33 9.22 44.62 -16.34
C ALA A 33 9.89 45.63 -15.39
N ALA A 34 10.06 45.24 -14.12
CA ALA A 34 11.11 45.68 -13.19
C ALA A 34 10.80 45.01 -11.84
N SER A 35 11.38 43.84 -11.55
CA SER A 35 12.61 43.72 -10.77
C SER A 35 12.44 44.20 -9.33
N LEU A 36 12.50 43.27 -8.37
CA LEU A 36 13.52 43.26 -7.31
C LEU A 36 13.28 42.09 -6.33
N ALA A 37 14.25 41.17 -6.35
CA ALA A 37 14.80 40.41 -5.23
C ALA A 37 13.93 40.20 -3.97
N ALA A 38 13.54 38.96 -3.72
CA ALA A 38 13.50 38.42 -2.36
C ALA A 38 13.60 36.89 -2.36
N LEU A 39 14.76 36.42 -1.92
CA LEU A 39 14.96 35.20 -1.15
C LEU A 39 14.82 33.86 -1.89
N SER A 40 15.99 33.36 -2.29
CA SER A 40 16.31 31.93 -2.36
C SER A 40 15.86 31.21 -1.09
N GLN A 41 14.64 30.68 -1.11
CA GLN A 41 14.23 29.59 -0.24
C GLN A 41 14.18 28.36 -1.14
N PRO A 42 14.91 27.27 -0.82
CA PRO A 42 14.66 26.03 -1.50
C PRO A 42 13.22 25.66 -1.21
N ALA A 43 12.37 25.75 -2.22
CA ALA A 43 11.08 25.09 -2.20
C ALA A 43 11.40 23.60 -2.06
N VAL A 44 11.34 23.10 -0.83
CA VAL A 44 11.15 21.68 -0.56
C VAL A 44 9.84 21.32 -1.24
N ALA A 45 9.95 20.90 -2.49
CA ALA A 45 8.94 20.10 -3.14
C ALA A 45 8.68 18.95 -2.17
N GLN A 46 7.50 18.93 -1.56
CA GLN A 46 6.96 17.71 -0.97
C GLN A 46 6.74 16.76 -2.15
N GLU A 47 7.81 16.09 -2.52
CA GLU A 47 7.74 14.80 -3.17
C GLU A 47 6.88 13.96 -2.23
N ALA A 48 5.64 13.71 -2.65
CA ALA A 48 4.83 12.65 -2.09
C ALA A 48 5.65 11.37 -2.28
N GLN A 49 6.40 11.03 -1.24
CA GLN A 49 7.23 9.84 -1.20
C GLN A 49 6.29 8.67 -1.44
N ALA A 50 6.32 8.13 -2.67
CA ALA A 50 5.98 6.75 -2.90
C ALA A 50 6.68 5.94 -1.79
N PRO A 51 5.98 5.02 -1.11
CA PRO A 51 6.54 4.35 0.06
C PRO A 51 7.89 3.80 -0.35
N SER A 52 8.95 4.42 0.16
CA SER A 52 10.30 3.98 -0.09
C SER A 52 10.31 2.51 0.25
N ALA A 53 10.92 1.67 -0.58
CA ALA A 53 11.15 0.28 -0.25
C ALA A 53 11.98 0.25 1.04
N GLN A 54 11.29 0.33 2.17
CA GLN A 54 11.86 0.30 3.50
C GLN A 54 12.40 -1.11 3.61
N GLN A 55 13.71 -1.24 3.40
CA GLN A 55 14.39 -2.50 3.57
C GLN A 55 14.01 -3.01 4.96
N MET A 56 13.23 -4.09 4.95
CA MET A 56 12.70 -4.67 6.16
C MET A 56 13.86 -4.99 7.09
N ALA A 57 13.84 -4.45 8.31
CA ALA A 57 14.83 -4.81 9.30
C ALA A 57 14.84 -6.34 9.49
N PRO A 58 16.04 -6.96 9.56
CA PRO A 58 16.17 -8.41 9.62
C PRO A 58 15.35 -8.98 10.78
N VAL A 59 14.64 -10.08 10.50
CA VAL A 59 13.79 -10.77 11.48
C VAL A 59 14.65 -11.73 12.29
N SER A 60 14.75 -11.50 13.59
CA SER A 60 15.43 -12.40 14.53
C SER A 60 14.57 -13.63 14.84
N ASP A 61 15.17 -14.75 15.25
CA ASP A 61 14.41 -15.98 15.57
C ASP A 61 13.44 -15.80 16.75
N ALA A 62 13.82 -15.01 17.76
CA ALA A 62 12.92 -14.65 18.87
C ALA A 62 11.73 -13.80 18.40
N GLU A 63 11.96 -12.87 17.46
CA GLU A 63 10.87 -12.07 16.88
C GLU A 63 9.95 -12.96 16.03
N LEU A 64 10.51 -13.93 15.33
CA LEU A 64 9.75 -14.89 14.53
C LEU A 64 8.90 -15.83 15.39
N GLU A 65 9.43 -16.27 16.52
CA GLU A 65 8.68 -17.07 17.50
C GLU A 65 7.49 -16.29 18.07
N ASN A 66 7.74 -15.05 18.53
CA ASN A 66 6.69 -14.15 18.98
C ASN A 66 5.65 -13.88 17.86
N PHE A 67 6.10 -13.73 16.62
CA PHE A 67 5.23 -13.62 15.45
C PHE A 67 4.33 -14.84 15.28
N VAL A 68 4.91 -16.05 15.31
CA VAL A 68 4.19 -17.31 15.12
C VAL A 68 3.13 -17.52 16.22
N ILE A 69 3.50 -17.28 17.48
CA ILE A 69 2.59 -17.39 18.62
C ILE A 69 1.45 -16.38 18.48
N ALA A 70 1.78 -15.11 18.19
CA ALA A 70 0.77 -14.07 18.01
C ALA A 70 -0.16 -14.37 16.83
N ALA A 71 0.38 -14.81 15.70
CA ALA A 71 -0.41 -15.15 14.51
C ALA A 71 -1.40 -16.30 14.80
N SER A 72 -0.97 -17.30 15.58
CA SER A 72 -1.84 -18.39 16.01
C SER A 72 -2.99 -17.88 16.90
N MET A 73 -2.69 -17.08 17.92
CA MET A 73 -3.69 -16.54 18.85
C MET A 73 -4.64 -15.56 18.17
N ILE A 74 -4.12 -14.63 17.35
CA ILE A 74 -4.94 -13.70 16.55
C ILE A 74 -5.82 -14.48 15.58
N GLY A 75 -5.29 -15.53 14.92
CA GLY A 75 -6.08 -16.39 14.06
C GLY A 75 -7.21 -17.14 14.78
N GLN A 76 -7.05 -17.45 16.07
CA GLN A 76 -8.12 -18.00 16.91
C GLN A 76 -9.17 -16.94 17.26
N ILE A 77 -8.73 -15.74 17.70
CA ILE A 77 -9.61 -14.59 17.98
C ILE A 77 -10.47 -14.25 16.76
N GLN A 78 -9.84 -14.20 15.57
CA GLN A 78 -10.53 -13.82 14.34
C GLN A 78 -11.56 -14.86 13.90
N ARG A 79 -11.30 -16.16 14.13
CA ARG A 79 -12.24 -17.25 13.83
C ARG A 79 -13.32 -17.44 14.90
N SER A 80 -13.13 -16.91 16.11
CA SER A 80 -14.13 -17.03 17.17
C SER A 80 -15.40 -16.26 16.81
N GLU A 81 -16.54 -16.93 16.85
CA GLU A 81 -17.87 -16.31 16.65
C GLU A 81 -18.41 -15.67 17.93
N GLU A 82 -17.80 -16.01 19.08
CA GLU A 82 -18.20 -15.53 20.41
C GLU A 82 -17.69 -14.11 20.69
N ILE A 83 -16.62 -13.69 20.02
CA ILE A 83 -16.02 -12.37 20.19
C ILE A 83 -16.63 -11.41 19.16
N ALA A 84 -17.22 -10.31 19.62
CA ALA A 84 -17.73 -9.27 18.71
C ALA A 84 -16.58 -8.59 17.93
N GLY A 85 -16.84 -8.12 16.71
CA GLY A 85 -15.80 -7.57 15.82
C GLY A 85 -14.91 -6.49 16.44
N ALA A 86 -15.51 -5.55 17.20
CA ALA A 86 -14.74 -4.51 17.90
C ALA A 86 -13.87 -5.06 19.05
N GLU A 87 -14.30 -6.15 19.70
CA GLU A 87 -13.54 -6.82 20.75
C GLU A 87 -12.41 -7.67 20.17
N LYS A 88 -12.56 -8.20 18.95
CA LYS A 88 -11.50 -8.95 18.25
C LYS A 88 -10.27 -8.10 18.02
N GLU A 89 -10.45 -6.86 17.58
CA GLU A 89 -9.34 -5.95 17.31
C GLU A 89 -8.58 -5.62 18.60
N LYS A 90 -9.30 -5.33 19.69
CA LYS A 90 -8.72 -5.10 21.02
C LYS A 90 -7.96 -6.33 21.52
N ALA A 91 -8.54 -7.53 21.40
CA ALA A 91 -7.89 -8.78 21.79
C ALA A 91 -6.64 -9.06 20.94
N ALA A 92 -6.69 -8.82 19.63
CA ALA A 92 -5.53 -8.93 18.77
C ALA A 92 -4.40 -7.97 19.16
N MET A 93 -4.74 -6.71 19.50
CA MET A 93 -3.74 -5.75 20.02
C MET A 93 -3.12 -6.20 21.35
N GLN A 94 -3.89 -6.81 22.24
CA GLN A 94 -3.37 -7.37 23.49
C GLN A 94 -2.41 -8.54 23.24
N VAL A 95 -2.71 -9.41 22.27
CA VAL A 95 -1.79 -10.50 21.87
C VAL A 95 -0.48 -9.93 21.34
N LEU A 96 -0.54 -8.94 20.46
CA LEU A 96 0.66 -8.28 19.92
C LEU A 96 1.51 -7.64 21.03
N SER A 97 0.87 -6.99 22.00
CA SER A 97 1.55 -6.41 23.16
C SER A 97 2.24 -7.48 24.02
N GLN A 98 1.61 -8.63 24.23
CA GLN A 98 2.22 -9.75 24.98
C GLN A 98 3.41 -10.35 24.22
N ALA A 99 3.32 -10.41 22.89
CA ALA A 99 4.40 -10.84 22.01
C ALA A 99 5.51 -9.78 21.83
N GLN A 100 5.44 -8.65 22.56
CA GLN A 100 6.37 -7.51 22.45
C GLN A 100 6.56 -7.02 21.01
N MET A 101 5.50 -7.10 20.21
CA MET A 101 5.54 -6.87 18.79
C MET A 101 4.52 -5.79 18.41
N THR A 102 4.92 -4.88 17.53
CA THR A 102 4.02 -3.83 17.06
C THR A 102 3.13 -4.34 15.94
N PRO A 103 1.92 -3.77 15.75
CA PRO A 103 1.07 -4.10 14.60
C PRO A 103 1.78 -3.89 13.26
N GLN A 104 2.62 -2.85 13.17
CA GLN A 104 3.43 -2.59 11.99
C GLN A 104 4.41 -3.75 11.73
N ARG A 105 5.18 -4.20 12.73
CA ARG A 105 6.12 -5.33 12.55
C ARG A 105 5.39 -6.62 12.20
N PHE A 106 4.27 -6.91 12.86
CA PHE A 106 3.44 -8.08 12.54
C PHE A 106 2.99 -8.06 11.07
N ASN A 107 2.44 -6.94 10.60
CA ASN A 107 2.01 -6.79 9.21
C ASN A 107 3.19 -6.85 8.23
N THR A 108 4.33 -6.26 8.56
CA THR A 108 5.54 -6.33 7.72
C THR A 108 6.05 -7.76 7.58
N ILE A 109 6.12 -8.53 8.68
CA ILE A 109 6.53 -9.95 8.64
C ILE A 109 5.49 -10.76 7.87
N GLY A 110 4.19 -10.54 8.12
CA GLY A 110 3.10 -11.19 7.39
C GLY A 110 3.14 -10.94 5.88
N ALA A 111 3.45 -9.72 5.45
CA ALA A 111 3.61 -9.37 4.04
C ALA A 111 4.89 -10.00 3.45
N ALA A 112 6.00 -9.99 4.19
CA ALA A 112 7.24 -10.60 3.76
C ALA A 112 7.13 -12.12 3.59
N LEU A 113 6.29 -12.79 4.40
CA LEU A 113 6.03 -14.22 4.27
C LEU A 113 5.38 -14.59 2.93
N GLN A 114 4.64 -13.68 2.30
CA GLN A 114 4.00 -13.95 1.02
C GLN A 114 5.00 -14.02 -0.14
N THR A 115 6.19 -13.42 0.03
CA THR A 115 7.18 -13.26 -1.06
C THR A 115 8.54 -13.88 -0.74
N SER A 116 8.85 -14.15 0.52
CA SER A 116 10.14 -14.70 0.95
C SER A 116 10.03 -16.18 1.31
N GLU A 117 10.56 -17.05 0.46
CA GLU A 117 10.65 -18.50 0.73
C GLU A 117 11.53 -18.80 1.95
N THR A 118 12.64 -18.07 2.11
CA THR A 118 13.53 -18.21 3.27
C THR A 118 12.82 -17.88 4.58
N LEU A 119 11.99 -16.84 4.59
CA LEU A 119 11.23 -16.47 5.80
C LEU A 119 10.15 -17.51 6.10
N GLN A 120 9.47 -18.04 5.06
CA GLN A 120 8.51 -19.13 5.21
C GLN A 120 9.16 -20.37 5.84
N ALA A 121 10.31 -20.81 5.32
CA ALA A 121 11.04 -21.96 5.86
C ALA A 121 11.43 -21.77 7.34
N ARG A 122 11.82 -20.54 7.73
CA ARG A 122 12.12 -20.23 9.14
C ARG A 122 10.87 -20.28 10.02
N VAL A 123 9.72 -19.83 9.53
CA VAL A 123 8.44 -19.93 10.25
C VAL A 123 8.05 -21.39 10.44
N ASP A 124 8.14 -22.21 9.40
CA ASP A 124 7.85 -23.65 9.49
C ASP A 124 8.77 -24.37 10.48
N GLN A 125 10.07 -24.07 10.47
CA GLN A 125 11.02 -24.60 11.45
C GLN A 125 10.67 -24.19 12.88
N THR A 126 10.30 -22.92 13.07
CA THR A 126 9.89 -22.39 14.39
C THR A 126 8.62 -23.08 14.87
N LEU A 127 7.62 -23.24 13.99
CA LEU A 127 6.38 -23.97 14.28
C LEU A 127 6.65 -25.44 14.66
N ALA A 128 7.53 -26.12 13.92
CA ALA A 128 7.89 -27.50 14.20
C ALA A 128 8.57 -27.63 15.57
N ARG A 129 9.47 -26.69 15.92
CA ARG A 129 10.13 -26.64 17.22
C ARG A 129 9.11 -26.44 18.34
N LEU A 130 8.26 -25.42 18.24
CA LEU A 130 7.24 -25.12 19.25
C LEU A 130 6.28 -26.28 19.48
N LYS A 131 5.83 -26.96 18.41
CA LYS A 131 4.97 -28.15 18.52
C LYS A 131 5.66 -29.30 19.26
N LYS A 132 6.96 -29.48 19.03
CA LYS A 132 7.75 -30.51 19.71
C LYS A 132 7.88 -30.19 21.20
N GLU A 133 8.21 -28.94 21.53
CA GLU A 133 8.31 -28.48 22.93
C GLU A 133 6.98 -28.63 23.69
N GLN A 134 5.84 -28.39 23.01
CA GLN A 134 4.51 -28.61 23.59
C GLN A 134 4.13 -30.09 23.77
N ALA A 135 4.75 -31.01 23.03
CA ALA A 135 4.50 -32.44 23.16
C ALA A 135 5.39 -33.10 24.22
N GLU A 136 6.51 -32.47 24.56
CA GLU A 136 7.50 -32.95 25.53
C GLU A 136 7.29 -32.37 26.96
N GLY A 137 6.43 -31.36 27.12
CA GLY A 137 6.07 -30.73 28.41
C GLY A 137 4.71 -31.16 28.94
#